data_AF-A0A0L8FUY2-F1
#
_entry.id   AF-A0A0L8FUY2-F1
#
_cell.length_a   1.000
_cell.length_b   1.000
_cell.length_c   1.000
_cell.angle_alpha   90.00
_cell.angle_beta   90.00
_cell.angle_gamma   90.00
#
_symmetry.space_group_name_H-M   'P 1'
#
loop_
_entity.id
_entity.type
_entity.pdbx_description
1 polymer ?
#
loop_
_entity_poly.entity_id
_entity_poly.type
_entity_poly.pdbx_seq_one_letter_code
_entity_poly.pdbx_strand_id
1 'polypeptide(L)'
;MMNRKSVIIKESAKGTSLHVIAEKLGRHVDMVRQLLKDSSPKKKWSNCGTSKTVTARDLRHIGRKLHGKLGQTSKTIFTASGLLHVPKTTRNCILRTMTSVRGPLKLLPLTSRHRSLRLQWAQKYISSVLFTDETRVILTKVLQHTR
;
A
#
# COMPACT_ATOMS: atom_id res chain seq x y z
N MET A 1 -15.35 -3.91 -32.12
CA MET A 1 -14.99 -2.52 -31.75
C MET A 1 -13.47 -2.43 -31.61
N MET A 2 -12.79 -1.62 -32.42
CA MET A 2 -11.33 -1.46 -32.31
C MET A 2 -10.96 -0.76 -30.99
N ASN A 3 -9.96 -1.31 -30.29
CA ASN A 3 -9.48 -0.76 -29.02
C ASN A 3 -8.83 0.61 -29.27
N ARG A 4 -9.35 1.68 -28.68
CA ARG A 4 -8.90 3.08 -28.92
C ARG A 4 -7.38 3.24 -28.74
N LYS A 5 -6.80 2.47 -27.80
CA LYS A 5 -5.36 2.46 -27.55
C LYS A 5 -4.55 1.96 -28.75
N SER A 6 -5.01 0.92 -29.43
CA SER A 6 -4.27 0.34 -30.56
C SER A 6 -4.29 1.24 -31.79
N VAL A 7 -5.35 2.03 -31.97
CA VAL A 7 -5.43 3.05 -33.03
C VAL A 7 -4.39 4.16 -32.79
N ILE A 8 -4.29 4.65 -31.55
CA ILE A 8 -3.31 5.69 -31.18
C ILE A 8 -1.87 5.20 -31.38
N ILE A 9 -1.56 3.97 -30.97
CA ILE A 9 -0.22 3.38 -31.15
C ILE A 9 0.12 3.24 -32.63
N LYS A 10 -0.82 2.75 -33.45
CA LYS A 10 -0.62 2.59 -34.90
C LYS A 10 -0.41 3.93 -35.62
N GLU A 11 -1.21 4.94 -35.31
CA GLU A 11 -1.08 6.27 -35.95
C GLU A 11 0.16 7.03 -35.44
N SER A 12 0.53 6.85 -34.18
CA SER A 12 1.78 7.40 -33.62
C SER A 12 3.02 6.74 -34.25
N ALA A 13 3.00 5.43 -34.50
CA ALA A 13 4.09 4.72 -35.17
C ALA A 13 4.30 5.18 -36.63
N LYS A 14 3.24 5.69 -37.27
CA LYS A 14 3.30 6.31 -38.60
C LYS A 14 3.82 7.75 -38.58
N GLY A 15 4.17 8.30 -37.41
CA GLY A 15 4.68 9.67 -37.27
C GLY A 15 3.63 10.77 -37.42
N THR A 16 2.34 10.43 -37.34
CA THR A 16 1.27 11.45 -37.41
C THR A 16 1.27 12.36 -36.18
N SER A 17 0.95 13.64 -36.38
CA SER A 17 0.94 14.61 -35.29
C SER A 17 -0.18 14.32 -34.29
N LEU A 18 0.06 14.62 -33.01
CA LEU A 18 -0.88 14.33 -31.93
C LEU A 18 -2.25 15.02 -32.12
N HIS A 19 -2.26 16.18 -32.78
CA HIS A 19 -3.48 16.95 -33.07
C HIS A 19 -4.36 16.22 -34.09
N VAL A 20 -3.78 15.66 -35.15
CA VAL A 20 -4.50 14.91 -36.17
C VAL A 20 -5.06 13.59 -35.59
N ILE A 21 -4.32 12.94 -34.70
CA ILE A 21 -4.79 11.74 -33.98
C ILE A 21 -5.97 12.09 -33.05
N ALA A 22 -5.88 13.23 -32.35
CA ALA A 22 -6.91 13.74 -31.46
C ALA A 22 -8.21 14.06 -32.21
N GLU A 23 -8.12 14.73 -33.37
CA GLU A 23 -9.25 15.03 -34.25
C GLU A 23 -9.91 13.75 -34.79
N LYS A 24 -9.11 12.80 -35.30
CA LYS A 24 -9.60 11.48 -35.77
C LYS A 24 -10.39 10.71 -34.71
N LEU A 25 -10.04 10.91 -33.43
CA LEU A 25 -10.67 10.22 -32.30
C LEU A 25 -11.75 11.05 -31.60
N GLY A 26 -11.90 12.33 -31.97
CA GLY A 26 -12.78 13.29 -31.29
C GLY A 26 -12.40 13.49 -29.82
N ARG A 27 -11.11 13.58 -29.49
CA ARG A 27 -10.61 13.70 -28.11
C ARG A 27 -9.61 14.83 -27.96
N HIS A 28 -9.40 15.26 -26.71
CA HIS A 28 -8.41 16.28 -26.39
C HIS A 28 -6.97 15.76 -26.59
N VAL A 29 -6.07 16.62 -27.06
CA VAL A 29 -4.67 16.31 -27.35
C VAL A 29 -3.94 15.77 -26.11
N ASP A 30 -4.26 16.31 -24.93
CA ASP A 30 -3.66 15.86 -23.67
C ASP A 30 -3.99 14.41 -23.31
N MET A 31 -5.17 13.91 -23.67
CA MET A 31 -5.52 12.50 -23.46
C MET A 31 -4.66 11.58 -24.32
N VAL A 32 -4.40 11.95 -25.57
CA VAL A 32 -3.51 11.21 -26.48
C VAL A 32 -2.08 11.25 -25.96
N ARG A 33 -1.60 12.44 -25.55
CA ARG A 33 -0.28 12.65 -24.95
C ARG A 33 -0.10 11.84 -23.67
N GLN A 34 -1.10 11.83 -22.79
CA GLN A 34 -1.07 11.09 -21.53
C GLN A 34 -1.07 9.56 -21.76
N LEU A 35 -1.81 9.09 -22.76
CA LEU A 35 -1.86 7.67 -23.10
C LEU A 35 -0.55 7.16 -23.73
N LEU A 36 0.16 8.01 -24.49
CA LEU A 36 1.47 7.68 -25.03
C LEU A 36 2.57 7.68 -23.95
N LYS A 37 2.48 8.59 -22.97
CA LYS A 37 3.39 8.60 -21.81
C LYS A 37 3.20 7.36 -20.92
N ASP A 38 1.95 7.02 -20.62
CA ASP A 38 1.61 5.86 -19.78
C ASP A 38 0.73 4.88 -20.57
N SER A 39 1.36 3.96 -21.32
CA SER A 39 0.64 2.93 -22.09
C SER A 39 -0.04 1.89 -21.20
N SER A 40 0.45 1.74 -19.96
CA SER A 40 -0.09 0.80 -18.98
C SER A 40 -1.58 1.06 -18.71
N PRO A 41 -2.40 0.01 -18.51
CA PRO A 41 -3.75 0.22 -18.03
C PRO A 41 -3.65 0.87 -16.64
N LYS A 42 -3.94 2.17 -16.55
CA LYS A 42 -4.21 2.81 -15.25
C LYS A 42 -5.22 1.94 -14.54
N LYS A 43 -4.80 1.31 -13.44
CA LYS A 43 -5.66 0.50 -12.61
C LYS A 43 -6.82 1.39 -12.22
N LYS A 44 -8.02 1.11 -12.75
CA LYS A 44 -9.23 1.79 -12.28
C LYS A 44 -9.22 1.59 -10.78
N TRP A 45 -9.04 2.68 -10.02
CA TRP A 45 -9.32 2.62 -8.61
C TRP A 45 -10.77 2.19 -8.55
N SER A 46 -11.01 0.98 -8.02
CA SER A 46 -12.35 0.60 -7.63
C SER A 46 -12.76 1.71 -6.68
N ASN A 47 -13.69 2.56 -7.12
CA ASN A 47 -14.42 3.41 -6.21
C ASN A 47 -15.09 2.42 -5.28
N CYS A 48 -14.43 2.09 -4.18
CA CYS A 48 -15.10 1.43 -3.10
C CYS A 48 -16.05 2.51 -2.61
N GLY A 49 -17.27 2.43 -3.15
CA GLY A 49 -18.26 3.48 -3.02
C GLY A 49 -18.31 3.89 -1.57
N THR A 50 -18.34 5.19 -1.33
CA THR A 50 -18.69 5.76 -0.03
C THR A 50 -19.91 4.98 0.46
N SER A 51 -19.67 4.04 1.38
CA SER A 51 -20.70 3.11 1.80
C SER A 51 -21.76 3.95 2.49
N LYS A 52 -22.93 4.13 1.85
CA LYS A 52 -24.04 4.92 2.39
C LYS A 52 -24.43 4.50 3.83
N THR A 53 -24.06 3.27 4.20
CA THR A 53 -24.25 2.64 5.51
C THR A 53 -23.43 3.25 6.65
N VAL A 54 -22.31 3.94 6.39
CA VAL A 54 -21.40 4.42 7.44
C VAL A 54 -21.30 5.93 7.37
N THR A 55 -21.77 6.60 8.41
CA THR A 55 -21.77 8.07 8.48
C THR A 55 -20.37 8.60 8.82
N ALA A 56 -20.14 9.90 8.60
CA ALA A 56 -18.89 10.54 9.01
C ALA A 56 -18.63 10.44 10.52
N ARG A 57 -19.70 10.40 11.34
CA ARG A 57 -19.60 10.22 12.80
C ARG A 57 -19.08 8.82 13.13
N ASP A 58 -19.58 7.81 12.43
CA ASP A 58 -19.14 6.43 12.60
C ASP A 58 -17.68 6.25 12.18
N LEU A 59 -17.25 6.87 11.08
CA LEU A 59 -15.85 6.86 10.67
C LEU A 59 -14.93 7.44 11.76
N ARG A 60 -15.33 8.54 12.41
CA ARG A 60 -14.56 9.10 13.54
C ARG A 60 -14.50 8.13 14.71
N HIS A 61 -15.60 7.45 15.01
CA HIS A 61 -15.65 6.47 16.11
C HIS A 61 -14.79 5.24 15.81
N ILE A 62 -14.87 4.70 14.59
CA ILE A 62 -14.01 3.62 14.09
C ILE A 62 -12.54 4.02 14.22
N GLY A 63 -12.17 5.23 13.80
CA GLY A 63 -10.81 5.73 13.91
C GLY A 63 -10.30 5.75 15.35
N ARG A 64 -11.11 6.25 16.30
CA ARG A 64 -10.75 6.23 17.73
C ARG A 64 -10.54 4.81 18.25
N LYS A 65 -11.42 3.86 17.91
CA LYS A 65 -11.28 2.46 18.33
C LYS A 65 -10.06 1.79 17.71
N LEU A 66 -9.73 2.13 16.46
CA LEU A 66 -8.57 1.61 15.75
C LEU A 66 -7.25 2.05 16.41
N HIS A 67 -7.14 3.32 16.82
CA HIS A 67 -5.94 3.83 17.48
C HIS A 67 -5.85 3.47 18.97
N GLY A 68 -6.97 3.19 19.64
CA GLY A 68 -6.97 2.85 21.07
C GLY A 68 -6.31 1.51 21.39
N LYS A 69 -6.35 0.53 20.46
CA LYS A 69 -5.68 -0.77 20.65
C LYS A 69 -5.28 -1.36 19.29
N LEU A 70 -3.97 -1.41 19.09
CA LEU A 70 -3.36 -1.96 17.87
C LEU A 70 -3.54 -3.49 17.80
N GLY A 71 -3.54 -4.02 16.57
CA GLY A 71 -3.61 -5.48 16.32
C GLY A 71 -5.02 -6.09 16.43
N GLN A 72 -6.06 -5.28 16.56
CA GLN A 72 -7.45 -5.77 16.58
C GLN A 72 -7.93 -6.22 15.20
N THR A 73 -8.91 -7.13 15.19
CA THR A 73 -9.56 -7.58 13.95
C THR A 73 -10.58 -6.56 13.45
N SER A 74 -10.89 -6.58 12.15
CA SER A 74 -11.95 -5.72 11.60
C SER A 74 -13.33 -6.03 12.16
N LYS A 75 -13.57 -7.22 12.75
CA LYS A 75 -14.85 -7.53 13.42
C LYS A 75 -14.92 -6.78 14.74
N THR A 76 -13.89 -6.90 15.57
CA THR A 76 -13.83 -6.30 16.91
C THR A 76 -13.90 -4.78 16.88
N ILE A 77 -13.28 -4.13 15.89
CA ILE A 77 -13.30 -2.66 15.76
C ILE A 77 -14.72 -2.16 15.44
N PHE A 78 -15.42 -2.82 14.52
CA PHE A 78 -16.76 -2.44 14.10
C PHE A 78 -17.81 -2.81 15.15
N THR A 79 -17.68 -3.94 15.83
CA THR A 79 -18.53 -4.29 16.98
C THR A 79 -18.38 -3.27 18.11
N ALA A 80 -17.15 -2.85 18.42
CA ALA A 80 -16.89 -1.82 19.42
C ALA A 80 -17.38 -0.43 19.01
N SER A 81 -17.73 -0.25 17.74
CA SER A 81 -18.32 0.97 17.19
C SER A 81 -19.83 0.86 16.97
N GLY A 82 -20.49 -0.21 17.44
CA GLY A 82 -21.93 -0.42 17.29
C GLY A 82 -22.37 -0.87 15.88
N LEU A 83 -21.42 -1.20 15.00
CA LEU A 83 -21.66 -1.52 13.59
C LEU A 83 -21.56 -3.03 13.33
N LEU A 84 -22.45 -3.80 13.94
CA LEU A 84 -22.47 -5.27 13.85
C LEU A 84 -22.86 -5.79 12.46
N HIS A 85 -23.77 -5.09 11.78
CA HIS A 85 -24.36 -5.52 10.52
C HIS A 85 -23.47 -5.29 9.29
N VAL A 86 -22.33 -4.60 9.45
CA VAL A 86 -21.49 -4.25 8.30
C VAL A 86 -20.76 -5.49 7.76
N PRO A 87 -20.92 -5.84 6.47
CA PRO A 87 -20.24 -6.99 5.87
C PRO A 87 -18.72 -6.88 5.95
N LYS A 88 -18.02 -8.03 6.02
CA LYS A 88 -16.55 -8.09 6.13
C LYS A 88 -15.85 -7.33 5.00
N THR A 89 -16.36 -7.43 3.78
CA THR A 89 -15.83 -6.75 2.59
C THR A 89 -15.88 -5.24 2.74
N THR A 90 -17.02 -4.70 3.17
CA THR A 90 -17.22 -3.27 3.45
C THR A 90 -16.33 -2.79 4.59
N ARG A 91 -16.26 -3.55 5.70
CA ARG A 91 -15.38 -3.24 6.84
C ARG A 91 -13.92 -3.10 6.40
N ASN A 92 -13.41 -4.09 5.68
CA ASN A 92 -12.03 -4.09 5.21
C ASN A 92 -11.77 -2.97 4.19
N CYS A 93 -12.76 -2.61 3.40
CA CYS A 93 -12.61 -1.50 2.47
C CYS A 93 -12.47 -0.15 3.20
N ILE A 94 -13.36 0.13 4.16
CA ILE A 94 -13.29 1.34 4.98
C ILE A 94 -11.95 1.41 5.71
N LEU A 95 -11.48 0.29 6.28
CA LEU A 95 -10.19 0.27 6.96
C LEU A 95 -9.02 0.60 6.03
N ARG A 96 -9.06 0.15 4.77
CA ARG A 96 -8.02 0.48 3.78
C ARG A 96 -7.96 1.96 3.43
N THR A 97 -9.08 2.67 3.49
CA THR A 97 -9.09 4.13 3.26
C THR A 97 -8.60 4.90 4.48
N MET A 98 -8.71 4.32 5.68
CA MET A 98 -8.35 4.98 6.93
C MET A 98 -6.92 4.68 7.40
N THR A 99 -6.37 3.50 7.09
CA THR A 99 -5.08 3.07 7.63
C THR A 99 -4.39 2.05 6.71
N SER A 100 -3.08 1.91 6.89
CA SER A 100 -2.28 0.82 6.33
C SER A 100 -1.93 -0.18 7.42
N VAL A 101 -2.10 -1.47 7.12
CA VAL A 101 -1.72 -2.54 8.05
C VAL A 101 -0.23 -2.82 7.87
N ARG A 102 0.57 -2.58 8.92
CA ARG A 102 1.97 -2.99 8.98
C ARG A 102 2.07 -4.32 9.71
N GLY A 103 2.85 -5.26 9.16
CA GLY A 103 3.15 -6.51 9.85
C GLY A 103 3.90 -6.27 11.16
N PRO A 104 3.75 -7.14 12.17
CA PRO A 104 4.51 -7.03 13.40
C PRO A 104 6.00 -7.16 13.11
N LEU A 105 6.81 -6.28 13.70
CA LEU A 105 8.26 -6.43 13.68
C LEU A 105 8.62 -7.58 14.64
N LYS A 106 9.42 -8.54 14.15
CA LYS A 106 10.02 -9.58 15.00
C LYS A 106 11.09 -8.90 15.86
N LEU A 107 10.75 -8.60 17.11
CA LEU A 107 11.68 -8.06 18.09
C LEU A 107 12.02 -9.14 19.11
N LEU A 108 13.29 -9.20 19.50
CA LEU A 108 13.69 -10.03 20.62
C LEU A 108 13.07 -9.46 21.91
N PRO A 109 12.40 -10.28 22.73
CA PRO A 109 11.81 -9.80 23.97
C PRO A 109 12.93 -9.34 24.92
N LEU A 110 12.87 -8.08 25.35
CA LEU A 110 13.78 -7.52 26.34
C LEU A 110 13.08 -7.46 27.69
N THR A 111 13.73 -7.99 28.73
CA THR A 111 13.32 -7.78 30.11
C THR A 111 13.57 -6.33 30.52
N SER A 112 12.94 -5.88 31.61
CA SER A 112 13.18 -4.53 32.16
C SER A 112 14.66 -4.30 32.45
N ARG A 113 15.34 -5.29 33.05
CA ARG A 113 16.78 -5.24 33.32
C ARG A 113 17.62 -5.05 32.05
N HIS A 114 17.33 -5.79 30.98
CA HIS A 114 18.05 -5.63 29.70
C HIS A 114 17.90 -4.21 29.13
N ARG A 115 16.72 -3.59 29.27
CA ARG A 115 16.51 -2.21 28.80
C ARG A 115 17.36 -1.22 29.57
N SER A 116 17.38 -1.31 30.90
CA SER A 116 18.17 -0.40 31.75
C SER A 116 19.67 -0.50 31.46
N LEU A 117 20.20 -1.72 31.37
CA LEU A 117 21.62 -1.94 31.05
C LEU A 117 21.98 -1.41 29.66
N ARG A 118 21.14 -1.65 28.65
CA ARG A 118 21.37 -1.12 27.29
C ARG A 118 21.34 0.39 27.23
N LEU A 119 20.43 1.04 27.96
CA LEU A 119 20.36 2.50 28.02
C LEU A 119 21.59 3.10 28.70
N GLN A 120 22.00 2.55 29.85
CA GLN A 120 23.21 2.99 30.56
C GLN A 120 24.47 2.81 29.70
N TRP A 121 24.58 1.65 29.02
CA TRP A 121 25.68 1.38 28.11
C TRP A 121 25.69 2.37 26.94
N ALA A 122 24.53 2.60 26.30
CA ALA A 122 24.41 3.54 25.19
C ALA A 122 24.80 4.96 25.62
N GLN A 123 24.28 5.46 26.74
CA GLN A 123 24.65 6.77 27.26
C GLN A 123 26.16 6.93 27.50
N LYS A 124 26.84 5.86 27.90
CA LYS A 124 28.26 5.88 28.22
C LYS A 124 29.17 5.76 26.99
N TYR A 125 28.73 5.08 25.94
CA TYR A 125 29.64 4.60 24.89
C TYR A 125 29.21 4.86 23.44
N ILE A 126 28.06 5.51 23.18
CA ILE A 126 27.53 5.62 21.79
C ILE A 126 28.48 6.32 20.79
N SER A 127 29.37 7.19 21.27
CA SER A 127 30.25 8.02 20.44
C SER A 127 31.67 7.48 20.26
N SER A 128 32.05 6.36 20.90
CA SER A 128 33.46 5.93 20.99
C SER A 128 33.70 4.43 20.79
N VAL A 129 32.75 3.70 20.19
CA VAL A 129 32.84 2.23 20.07
C VAL A 129 33.09 1.78 18.63
N LEU A 130 34.12 0.94 18.47
CA LEU A 130 34.30 0.08 17.30
C LEU A 130 33.51 -1.21 17.53
N PHE A 131 32.56 -1.52 16.65
CA PHE A 131 31.76 -2.74 16.72
C PHE A 131 32.35 -3.85 15.86
N THR A 132 32.50 -5.04 16.45
CA THR A 132 32.74 -6.30 15.74
C THR A 132 31.64 -7.28 16.14
N ASP A 133 31.08 -8.01 15.17
CA ASP A 133 30.06 -9.03 15.40
C ASP A 133 30.33 -10.25 14.53
N GLU A 134 30.06 -11.43 15.05
CA GLU A 134 30.26 -12.69 14.36
C GLU A 134 28.97 -13.10 13.65
N THR A 135 28.93 -12.92 12.33
CA THR A 135 27.78 -13.37 11.53
C THR A 135 28.06 -14.73 10.90
N ARG A 136 27.10 -15.67 11.02
CA ARG A 136 27.16 -16.95 10.31
C ARG A 136 26.81 -16.75 8.84
N VAL A 137 27.70 -17.16 7.94
CA VAL A 137 27.42 -17.21 6.49
C VAL A 137 27.02 -18.63 6.12
N ILE A 138 25.81 -18.79 5.56
CA ILE A 138 25.31 -20.08 5.09
C ILE A 138 25.39 -20.09 3.57
N LEU A 139 26.20 -20.98 3.00
CA LEU A 139 26.28 -21.20 1.54
C LEU A 139 25.06 -22.02 1.08
N THR A 140 24.06 -21.38 0.49
CA THR A 140 22.96 -22.08 -0.18
C THR A 140 23.39 -22.50 -1.58
N LYS A 141 23.60 -23.80 -1.80
CA LYS A 141 23.73 -24.36 -3.17
C LYS A 141 22.39 -24.20 -3.88
N VAL A 142 22.29 -23.22 -4.78
CA VAL A 142 21.21 -23.17 -5.77
C VAL A 142 21.49 -24.29 -6.77
N LEU A 143 20.86 -25.45 -6.57
CA LEU A 143 20.77 -26.49 -7.61
C LEU A 143 19.98 -25.89 -8.78
N GLN A 144 20.68 -25.29 -9.73
CA GLN A 144 20.14 -25.07 -11.06
C GLN A 144 19.99 -26.45 -11.70
N HIS A 145 18.81 -27.05 -11.56
CA HIS A 145 18.39 -28.10 -12.46
C HIS A 145 18.04 -27.45 -13.80
N THR A 146 19.02 -27.43 -14.69
CA THR A 146 18.78 -27.43 -16.13
C THR A 146 18.10 -28.76 -16.50
N ARG A 147 16.82 -28.69 -16.85
CA ARG A 147 16.17 -29.59 -17.80
C ARG A 147 15.23 -28.78 -18.67
#